data_AF-A0A929UMD6-F1
#
_entry.id   AF-A0A929UMD6-F1
#
_cell.length_a   1.000
_cell.length_b   1.000
_cell.length_c   1.000
_cell.angle_alpha   90.00
_cell.angle_beta   90.00
_cell.angle_gamma   90.00
#
_symmetry.space_group_name_H-M   'P 1'
#
loop_
_entity.id
_entity.type
_entity.pdbx_description
1 polymer ?
#
loop_
_entity_poly.entity_id
_entity_poly.type
_entity_poly.pdbx_seq_one_letter_code
_entity_poly.pdbx_strand_id
1 'polypeptide(L)'
;VFMVFLALLQMFGNNSIYTPETFLMTRTWQGKSVMANAVVALTVYVFLMLLENTIRLQRLTERRRKDKNSKRERYAPFILLTLVNLLAQISTSMGVVLLTGLIMLLSFFFLLYTKKIRSVIPALLCCLPNVFYILLYLFYRGA
;
A
#
# COMPACT_ATOMS: atom_id res chain seq x y z
N VAL A 1 15.38 23.00 2.76
CA VAL A 1 16.86 23.12 2.67
C VAL A 1 17.48 21.89 2.00
N PHE A 2 17.30 20.67 2.54
CA PHE A 2 17.83 19.44 1.92
C PHE A 2 17.37 19.20 0.47
N MET A 3 16.07 19.36 0.18
CA MET A 3 15.52 19.23 -1.18
C MET A 3 16.03 20.30 -2.16
N VAL A 4 16.46 21.46 -1.67
CA VAL A 4 17.01 22.55 -2.51
C VAL A 4 18.45 22.24 -2.93
N PHE A 5 19.25 21.66 -2.03
CA PHE A 5 20.59 21.17 -2.36
C PHE A 5 20.55 20.02 -3.38
N LEU A 6 19.59 19.09 -3.24
CA LEU A 6 19.41 18.00 -4.21
C LEU A 6 19.03 18.51 -5.61
N ALA A 7 18.20 19.54 -5.70
CA ALA A 7 17.82 20.16 -6.98
C ALA A 7 19.00 20.87 -7.68
N LEU A 8 19.87 21.53 -6.91
CA LEU A 8 21.08 22.16 -7.43
C LEU A 8 22.11 21.12 -7.92
N LEU A 9 22.35 20.06 -7.14
CA LEU A 9 23.15 18.90 -7.57
C LEU A 9 22.61 18.31 -8.90
N GLN A 10 21.29 18.18 -9.02
CA GLN A 10 20.65 17.57 -10.19
C GLN A 10 20.77 18.44 -11.46
N MET A 11 20.85 19.77 -11.30
CA MET A 11 21.06 20.72 -12.41
C MET A 11 22.50 20.70 -12.94
N PHE A 12 23.50 20.40 -12.09
CA PHE A 12 24.92 20.31 -12.47
C PHE A 12 25.38 18.88 -12.81
N GLY A 13 24.82 17.85 -12.18
CA GLY A 13 25.16 16.45 -12.36
C GLY A 13 24.62 15.80 -13.65
N ASN A 14 23.67 16.43 -14.35
CA ASN A 14 23.09 15.90 -15.59
C ASN A 14 24.01 16.02 -16.83
N ASN A 15 25.21 16.56 -16.68
CA ASN A 15 26.20 16.69 -17.76
C ASN A 15 27.17 15.49 -17.86
N SER A 16 27.17 14.55 -16.89
CA SER A 16 28.03 13.35 -16.92
C SER A 16 27.34 12.14 -16.30
N ILE A 17 27.46 10.98 -16.96
CA ILE A 17 26.71 9.74 -16.66
C ILE A 17 27.10 9.10 -15.31
N TYR A 18 28.24 9.49 -14.71
CA TYR A 18 28.79 8.86 -13.50
C TYR A 18 29.31 9.87 -12.46
N THR A 19 28.46 10.78 -11.97
CA THR A 19 28.76 11.59 -10.77
C THR A 19 28.10 11.00 -9.52
N PRO A 20 28.65 11.24 -8.31
CA PRO A 20 28.07 10.73 -7.04
C PRO A 20 26.63 11.19 -6.80
N GLU A 21 26.22 12.29 -7.43
CA GLU A 21 24.90 12.91 -7.33
C GLU A 21 23.86 12.07 -8.09
N THR A 22 24.20 11.65 -9.33
CA THR A 22 23.41 10.73 -10.16
C THR A 22 23.36 9.33 -9.56
N PHE A 23 24.43 8.90 -8.85
CA PHE A 23 24.44 7.66 -8.07
C PHE A 23 23.48 7.69 -6.87
N LEU A 24 23.39 8.82 -6.16
CA LEU A 24 22.42 9.00 -5.08
C LEU A 24 20.98 8.97 -5.61
N MET A 25 20.71 9.65 -6.73
CA MET A 25 19.40 9.65 -7.38
C MET A 25 18.97 8.26 -7.83
N THR A 26 19.86 7.48 -8.45
CA THR A 26 19.56 6.10 -8.84
C THR A 26 19.31 5.18 -7.65
N ARG A 27 19.95 5.43 -6.49
CA ARG A 27 19.66 4.72 -5.22
C ARG A 27 18.32 5.12 -4.59
N THR A 28 17.91 6.38 -4.66
CA THR A 28 16.61 6.82 -4.11
C THR A 28 15.44 6.46 -5.02
N TRP A 29 15.65 6.44 -6.33
CA TRP A 29 14.71 5.96 -7.35
C TRP A 29 14.64 4.43 -7.47
N GLN A 30 15.49 3.68 -6.75
CA GLN A 30 15.29 2.24 -6.66
C GLN A 30 13.94 1.95 -6.02
N GLY A 31 13.13 1.12 -6.66
CA GLY A 31 11.82 0.73 -6.16
C GLY A 31 11.85 0.21 -4.72
N LYS A 32 12.97 -0.35 -4.25
CA LYS A 32 13.14 -0.78 -2.86
C LYS A 32 13.02 0.38 -1.84
N SER A 33 13.56 1.54 -2.17
CA SER A 33 13.49 2.75 -1.32
C SER A 33 12.07 3.32 -1.31
N VAL A 34 11.44 3.41 -2.49
CA VAL A 34 10.05 3.86 -2.64
C VAL A 34 9.09 2.94 -1.88
N MET A 35 9.30 1.63 -1.98
CA MET A 35 8.56 0.61 -1.25
C MET A 35 8.65 0.81 0.26
N ALA A 36 9.87 0.92 0.81
CA ALA A 36 10.10 1.00 2.25
C ALA A 36 9.56 2.31 2.85
N ASN A 37 9.78 3.44 2.19
CA ASN A 37 9.43 4.75 2.74
C ASN A 37 8.00 5.17 2.43
N ALA A 38 7.53 4.99 1.20
CA ALA A 38 6.21 5.45 0.78
C ALA A 38 5.16 4.37 0.95
N VAL A 39 5.36 3.17 0.38
CA VAL A 39 4.31 2.14 0.32
C VAL A 39 3.99 1.57 1.70
N VAL A 40 5.00 1.31 2.54
CA VAL A 40 4.77 0.84 3.92
C VAL A 40 4.02 1.90 4.74
N ALA A 41 4.45 3.17 4.68
CA ALA A 41 3.79 4.26 5.39
C ALA A 41 2.33 4.44 4.93
N LEU A 42 2.07 4.38 3.63
CA LEU A 42 0.71 4.44 3.06
C LEU A 42 -0.14 3.27 3.54
N THR A 43 0.42 2.07 3.61
CA THR A 43 -0.30 0.87 4.05
C THR A 43 -0.73 0.98 5.51
N VAL A 44 0.16 1.46 6.39
CA VAL A 44 -0.16 1.73 7.80
C VAL A 44 -1.23 2.83 7.91
N TYR A 45 -1.13 3.88 7.11
CA TYR A 45 -2.12 4.97 7.11
C TYR A 45 -3.51 4.50 6.68
N VAL A 46 -3.60 3.73 5.59
CA VAL A 46 -4.88 3.13 5.13
C VAL A 46 -5.45 2.20 6.20
N PHE A 47 -4.60 1.46 6.91
CA PHE A 47 -5.02 0.60 8.00
C PHE A 47 -5.59 1.39 9.19
N LEU A 48 -4.96 2.50 9.59
CA LEU A 48 -5.54 3.40 10.61
C LEU A 48 -6.90 3.95 10.16
N MET A 49 -7.02 4.35 8.90
CA MET A 49 -8.28 4.84 8.33
C MET A 49 -9.37 3.75 8.36
N LEU A 50 -8.99 2.49 8.12
CA LEU A 50 -9.90 1.34 8.23
C LEU A 50 -10.40 1.14 9.66
N LEU A 51 -9.49 1.24 10.64
CA LEU A 51 -9.81 1.12 12.07
C LEU A 51 -10.75 2.24 12.51
N GLU A 52 -10.44 3.48 12.16
CA GLU A 52 -11.27 4.63 12.48
C GLU A 52 -12.67 4.51 11.86
N ASN A 53 -12.76 4.15 10.58
CA ASN A 53 -14.03 3.94 9.90
C ASN A 53 -14.85 2.83 10.55
N THR A 54 -14.20 1.76 11.02
CA THR A 54 -14.90 0.66 11.70
C THR A 54 -15.45 1.09 13.05
N ILE A 55 -14.70 1.85 13.83
CA ILE A 55 -15.15 2.41 15.11
C ILE A 55 -16.29 3.40 14.88
N ARG A 56 -16.19 4.30 13.88
CA ARG A 56 -17.26 5.23 13.51
C ARG A 56 -18.54 4.51 13.10
N LEU A 57 -18.42 3.46 12.28
CA LEU A 57 -19.55 2.63 11.86
C LEU A 57 -20.21 1.88 13.01
N GLN A 58 -19.50 1.58 14.10
CA GLN A 58 -20.08 0.99 15.30
C GLN A 58 -20.86 2.00 16.15
N ARG A 59 -20.45 3.28 16.16
CA ARG A 59 -21.13 4.35 16.91
C ARG A 59 -22.38 4.88 16.20
N LEU A 60 -22.41 4.78 14.87
CA LEU A 60 -23.55 5.23 14.08
C LEU A 60 -24.76 4.30 14.28
N THR A 61 -25.86 4.84 14.79
CA THR A 61 -27.16 4.16 14.93
C THR A 61 -27.64 3.61 13.58
N GLU A 62 -28.39 2.49 13.60
CA GLU A 62 -28.83 1.78 12.38
C GLU A 62 -29.52 2.66 11.31
N ARG A 63 -30.10 3.80 11.71
CA ARG A 63 -30.76 4.74 10.81
C ARG A 63 -29.80 5.42 9.81
N ARG A 64 -28.57 5.80 10.20
CA ARG A 64 -27.56 6.34 9.26
C ARG A 64 -26.87 5.29 8.41
N ARG A 65 -26.96 4.01 8.80
CA ARG A 65 -26.31 2.88 8.09
C ARG A 65 -26.92 2.61 6.71
N LYS A 66 -28.16 3.05 6.48
CA LYS A 66 -28.87 2.89 5.21
C LYS A 66 -28.55 3.95 4.16
N ASP A 67 -27.87 5.04 4.52
CA ASP A 67 -27.51 6.08 3.56
C ASP A 67 -26.55 5.54 2.50
N LYS A 68 -26.82 5.91 1.24
CA LYS A 68 -25.95 5.58 0.09
C LYS A 68 -24.50 6.06 0.31
N ASN A 69 -24.33 7.21 0.96
CA ASN A 69 -23.01 7.75 1.30
C ASN A 69 -22.26 6.90 2.34
N SER A 70 -22.97 6.30 3.32
CA SER A 70 -22.34 5.43 4.33
C SER A 70 -21.76 4.15 3.73
N LYS A 71 -22.39 3.61 2.66
CA LYS A 71 -21.81 2.47 1.92
C LYS A 71 -20.50 2.86 1.23
N ARG A 72 -20.41 4.06 0.64
CA ARG A 72 -19.22 4.53 -0.08
C ARG A 72 -18.03 4.70 0.87
N GLU A 73 -18.24 5.30 2.04
CA GLU A 73 -17.20 5.43 3.08
C GLU A 73 -16.70 4.08 3.59
N ARG A 74 -17.56 3.06 3.60
CA ARG A 74 -17.17 1.71 4.01
C ARG A 74 -16.27 1.01 3.00
N TYR A 75 -16.45 1.23 1.70
CA TYR A 75 -15.66 0.58 0.65
C TYR A 75 -14.42 1.39 0.22
N ALA A 76 -14.43 2.72 0.37
CA ALA A 76 -13.31 3.60 0.01
C ALA A 76 -11.93 3.14 0.53
N PRO A 77 -11.73 2.81 1.82
CA PRO A 77 -10.42 2.40 2.32
C PRO A 77 -9.97 1.05 1.74
N PHE A 78 -10.89 0.15 1.40
CA PHE A 78 -10.55 -1.13 0.76
C PHE A 78 -10.08 -0.94 -0.69
N ILE A 79 -10.75 -0.05 -1.43
CA ILE A 79 -10.32 0.31 -2.80
C ILE A 79 -8.93 0.97 -2.75
N LEU A 80 -8.70 1.84 -1.77
CA LEU A 80 -7.38 2.45 -1.59
C LEU A 80 -6.31 1.41 -1.25
N LEU A 81 -6.64 0.42 -0.40
CA LEU A 81 -5.75 -0.70 -0.08
C LEU A 81 -5.39 -1.53 -1.32
N THR A 82 -6.34 -1.81 -2.23
CA THR A 82 -6.02 -2.47 -3.52
C THR A 82 -5.10 -1.64 -4.40
N LEU A 83 -5.29 -0.32 -4.44
CA LEU A 83 -4.45 0.58 -5.22
C LEU A 83 -3.01 0.60 -4.70
N VAL A 84 -2.83 0.65 -3.38
CA VAL A 84 -1.51 0.61 -2.74
C VAL A 84 -0.81 -0.73 -3.01
N ASN A 85 -1.56 -1.84 -3.02
CA ASN A 85 -1.01 -3.15 -3.40
C ASN A 85 -0.53 -3.20 -4.86
N LEU A 86 -1.30 -2.63 -5.79
CA LEU A 86 -0.89 -2.53 -7.19
C LEU A 86 0.35 -1.65 -7.36
N LEU A 87 0.42 -0.53 -6.64
CA LEU A 87 1.61 0.33 -6.59
C LEU A 87 2.86 -0.43 -6.12
N ALA A 88 2.70 -1.30 -5.13
CA ALA A 88 3.78 -2.12 -4.61
C ALA A 88 4.28 -3.15 -5.63
N GLN A 89 3.37 -3.79 -6.37
CA GLN A 89 3.71 -4.72 -7.45
C GLN A 89 4.53 -4.02 -8.55
N ILE A 90 4.10 -2.83 -8.97
CA ILE A 90 4.78 -2.06 -10.02
C ILE A 90 6.17 -1.59 -9.54
N SER A 91 6.31 -1.33 -8.25
CA SER A 91 7.56 -0.84 -7.67
C SER A 91 8.64 -1.93 -7.59
N THR A 92 8.33 -3.11 -7.03
CA THR A 92 9.32 -4.20 -6.93
C THR A 92 8.66 -5.58 -6.86
N SER A 93 9.30 -6.59 -7.48
CA SER A 93 8.85 -7.99 -7.43
C SER A 93 8.88 -8.59 -6.02
N MET A 94 9.88 -8.24 -5.21
CA MET A 94 9.97 -8.66 -3.79
C MET A 94 8.96 -7.94 -2.88
N GLY A 95 8.48 -6.80 -3.34
CA GLY A 95 7.56 -5.95 -2.61
C GLY A 95 6.20 -6.61 -2.42
N VAL A 96 5.75 -7.37 -3.43
CA VAL A 96 4.49 -8.12 -3.37
C VAL A 96 4.44 -8.99 -2.14
N VAL A 97 5.48 -9.81 -1.93
CA VAL A 97 5.57 -10.75 -0.80
C VAL A 97 5.53 -10.01 0.53
N LEU A 98 6.40 -9.01 0.71
CA LEU A 98 6.51 -8.25 1.95
C LEU A 98 5.19 -7.53 2.27
N LEU A 99 4.54 -6.92 1.28
CA LEU A 99 3.30 -6.20 1.50
C LEU A 99 2.12 -7.12 1.78
N THR A 100 1.99 -8.25 1.07
CA THR A 100 0.98 -9.26 1.42
C THR A 100 1.15 -9.77 2.84
N GLY A 101 2.39 -10.02 3.27
CA GLY A 101 2.69 -10.42 4.65
C GLY A 101 2.26 -9.35 5.66
N LEU A 102 2.60 -8.09 5.39
CA LEU A 102 2.24 -6.96 6.24
C LEU A 102 0.71 -6.79 6.36
N ILE A 103 -0.01 -6.90 5.24
CA ILE A 103 -1.48 -6.79 5.21
C ILE A 103 -2.13 -7.95 5.95
N MET A 104 -1.62 -9.18 5.81
CA MET A 104 -2.13 -10.33 6.56
C MET A 104 -1.93 -10.13 8.06
N LEU A 105 -0.74 -9.68 8.48
CA LEU A 105 -0.42 -9.42 9.88
C LEU A 105 -1.31 -8.30 10.47
N LEU A 106 -1.44 -7.18 9.76
CA LEU A 106 -2.33 -6.08 10.14
C LEU A 106 -3.80 -6.54 10.21
N SER A 107 -4.26 -7.30 9.21
CA SER A 107 -5.63 -7.85 9.19
C SER A 107 -5.88 -8.83 10.36
N PHE A 108 -4.87 -9.59 10.77
CA PHE A 108 -4.94 -10.45 11.93
C PHE A 108 -5.07 -9.65 13.23
N PHE A 109 -4.26 -8.59 13.42
CA PHE A 109 -4.42 -7.67 14.54
C PHE A 109 -5.81 -7.01 14.58
N PHE A 110 -6.33 -6.62 13.41
CA PHE A 110 -7.66 -6.05 13.28
C PHE A 110 -8.77 -7.04 13.68
N LEU A 111 -8.62 -8.32 13.31
CA LEU A 111 -9.53 -9.39 13.68
C LEU A 111 -9.58 -9.59 15.20
N LEU A 112 -8.42 -9.59 15.85
CA LEU A 112 -8.32 -9.72 17.31
C LEU A 112 -9.03 -8.57 18.03
N TYR A 113 -8.91 -7.34 17.52
CA TYR A 113 -9.53 -6.17 18.13
C TYR A 113 -11.05 -6.09 17.91
N THR A 114 -11.52 -6.31 16.68
CA THR A 114 -12.95 -6.12 16.36
C THR A 114 -13.81 -7.38 16.57
N LYS A 115 -13.19 -8.56 16.74
CA LYS A 115 -13.83 -9.89 16.85
C LYS A 115 -14.88 -10.19 15.77
N LYS A 116 -14.92 -9.41 14.68
CA LYS A 116 -15.91 -9.50 13.61
C LYS A 116 -15.24 -9.98 12.32
N ILE A 117 -15.28 -11.29 12.11
CA ILE A 117 -14.73 -11.98 10.93
C ILE A 117 -15.24 -11.38 9.60
N ARG A 118 -16.49 -10.91 9.58
CA ARG A 118 -17.14 -10.35 8.39
C ARG A 118 -16.49 -9.07 7.86
N SER A 119 -15.67 -8.39 8.67
CA SER A 119 -14.95 -7.18 8.24
C SER A 119 -13.58 -7.47 7.63
N VAL A 120 -13.06 -8.69 7.80
CA VAL A 120 -11.75 -9.12 7.29
C VAL A 120 -11.83 -9.68 5.87
N ILE A 121 -12.98 -10.25 5.49
CA ILE A 121 -13.25 -10.77 4.14
C ILE A 121 -12.88 -9.76 3.03
N PRO A 122 -13.31 -8.48 3.07
CA PRO A 122 -12.94 -7.51 2.04
C PRO A 122 -11.44 -7.15 2.05
N ALA A 123 -10.75 -7.18 3.20
CA ALA A 123 -9.31 -6.98 3.26
C ALA A 123 -8.55 -8.17 2.62
N LEU A 124 -9.08 -9.39 2.78
CA LEU A 124 -8.55 -10.60 2.17
C LEU A 124 -8.78 -10.61 0.65
N LEU A 125 -9.94 -10.11 0.19
CA LEU A 125 -10.21 -9.88 -1.24
C LEU A 125 -9.21 -8.90 -1.87
N CYS A 126 -8.71 -7.91 -1.13
CA CYS A 126 -7.73 -6.96 -1.65
C CYS A 126 -6.38 -7.63 -2.01
N CYS A 127 -6.11 -8.83 -1.50
CA CYS A 127 -4.89 -9.58 -1.82
C CYS A 127 -5.01 -10.43 -3.09
N LEU A 128 -6.21 -10.62 -3.65
CA LEU A 128 -6.42 -11.37 -4.90
C LEU A 128 -5.57 -10.89 -6.08
N PRO A 129 -5.45 -9.58 -6.38
CA PRO A 129 -4.59 -9.13 -7.47
C PRO A 129 -3.11 -9.46 -7.26
N ASN A 130 -2.63 -9.53 -6.01
CA ASN A 130 -1.26 -9.97 -5.71
C ASN A 130 -1.08 -11.47 -5.99
N VAL A 131 -2.05 -12.29 -5.55
CA VAL A 131 -2.01 -13.74 -5.77
C VAL A 131 -2.07 -14.06 -7.25
N PHE A 132 -2.93 -13.38 -8.01
CA PHE A 132 -3.03 -13.55 -9.45
C PHE A 132 -1.72 -13.23 -10.17
N TYR A 133 -1.04 -12.15 -9.80
CA TYR A 133 0.25 -11.78 -10.37
C TYR A 133 1.34 -12.81 -10.10
N ILE A 134 1.44 -13.31 -8.86
CA ILE A 134 2.41 -14.36 -8.50
C ILE A 134 2.13 -15.65 -9.28
N LEU A 135 0.85 -16.01 -9.44
CA LEU A 135 0.44 -17.22 -10.14
C LEU A 135 0.77 -17.14 -11.64
N LEU A 136 0.56 -15.98 -12.27
CA LEU A 136 0.95 -15.71 -13.66
C LEU A 136 2.49 -15.74 -13.81
N TYR A 137 3.23 -15.18 -12.86
CA TYR A 137 4.69 -15.22 -12.85
C TYR A 137 5.24 -16.65 -12.74
N LEU A 138 4.67 -17.46 -11.85
CA LEU A 138 5.03 -18.87 -11.69
C LEU A 138 4.67 -19.70 -12.93
N PHE A 139 3.51 -19.43 -13.54
CA PHE A 139 3.11 -20.09 -14.78
C PHE A 139 4.07 -19.77 -15.93
N TYR A 140 4.44 -18.50 -16.11
CA TYR A 140 5.38 -18.09 -17.15
C TYR A 140 6.81 -18.58 -16.91
N ARG A 141 7.23 -18.73 -15.64
CA ARG A 141 8.56 -19.23 -15.28
C ARG A 141 8.66 -20.76 -15.24
N GLY A 142 7.53 -21.45 -15.15
CA GLY A 142 7.43 -22.91 -15.14
C GLY A 142 7.18 -23.54 -16.53
N ALA A 143 7.08 -22.74 -17.58
CA ALA A 143 7.11 -23.14 -18.98
C ALA A 143 8.47 -22.77 -19.61
#